data_AF-A0A212KSR8-F1
#
_entry.id   AF-A0A212KSR8-F1
#
_cell.length_a   1.000
_cell.length_b   1.000
_cell.length_c   1.000
_cell.angle_alpha   90.00
_cell.angle_beta   90.00
_cell.angle_gamma   90.00
#
_symmetry.space_group_name_H-M   'P 1'
#
loop_
_entity.id
_entity.type
_entity.pdbx_description
1 polymer ?
#
loop_
_entity_poly.entity_id
_entity_poly.type
_entity_poly.pdbx_seq_one_letter_code
_entity_poly.pdbx_strand_id
1 'polypeptide(L)'
;MRIDEEGHHIAEYGEHEVEELEDTPVPLFLKIMYVFITFVGLAALATFWNGSAGYFDRGYWKELQVAAGTTRTTDGELVPRPGHYSEK
;
A
#
# COMPACT_ATOMS: atom_id res chain seq x y z
N MET A 1 1.05 5.13 -44.65
CA MET A 1 2.28 4.48 -44.16
C MET A 1 3.47 5.38 -44.51
N ARG A 2 3.99 6.09 -43.50
CA ARG A 2 5.14 7.00 -43.60
C ARG A 2 6.27 6.42 -42.75
N ILE A 3 7.49 6.54 -43.22
CA ILE A 3 8.71 6.07 -42.56
C ILE A 3 9.55 7.32 -42.25
N ASP A 4 10.11 7.43 -41.04
CA ASP A 4 11.03 8.51 -40.68
C ASP A 4 12.42 8.35 -41.37
N GLU A 5 13.33 9.30 -41.17
CA GLU A 5 14.69 9.24 -41.73
C GLU A 5 15.53 8.09 -41.14
N GLU A 6 15.09 7.49 -40.02
CA GLU A 6 15.76 6.41 -39.30
C GLU A 6 15.17 5.01 -39.60
N GLY A 7 14.10 4.94 -40.41
CA GLY A 7 13.51 3.68 -40.86
C GLY A 7 12.40 3.11 -39.95
N HIS A 8 11.90 3.89 -38.99
CA HIS A 8 10.83 3.46 -38.09
C HIS A 8 9.43 3.71 -38.66
N HIS A 9 8.52 2.79 -38.35
CA HIS A 9 7.11 2.90 -38.69
C HIS A 9 6.41 3.82 -37.67
N ILE A 10 5.80 4.89 -38.16
CA ILE A 10 5.03 5.84 -37.35
C ILE A 10 3.55 5.44 -37.40
N ALA A 11 2.94 5.23 -36.23
CA ALA A 11 1.53 4.90 -36.11
C ALA A 11 0.67 6.13 -36.37
N GLU A 12 -0.26 6.04 -37.34
CA GLU A 12 -1.17 7.14 -37.71
C GLU A 12 -2.44 7.08 -36.87
N TYR A 13 -2.34 7.31 -35.56
CA TYR A 13 -3.51 7.44 -34.67
C TYR A 13 -3.41 8.71 -33.82
N GLY A 14 -3.66 9.84 -34.47
CA GLY A 14 -3.77 11.13 -33.81
C GLY A 14 -3.96 12.23 -34.85
N GLU A 15 -5.10 12.89 -34.81
CA GLU A 15 -5.34 14.09 -35.61
C GLU A 15 -4.41 15.20 -35.08
N HIS A 16 -3.20 15.25 -35.67
CA HIS A 16 -2.16 16.26 -35.49
C HIS A 16 -1.42 16.23 -34.12
N GLU A 17 -0.08 16.25 -34.21
CA GLU A 17 0.92 16.64 -33.18
C GLU A 17 1.60 15.55 -32.32
N VAL A 18 1.11 14.32 -32.22
CA VAL A 18 1.81 13.27 -31.45
C VAL A 18 2.17 12.10 -32.35
N GLU A 19 3.46 12.01 -32.71
CA GLU A 19 4.00 10.86 -33.43
C GLU A 19 4.26 9.73 -32.43
N GLU A 20 3.37 8.73 -32.43
CA GLU A 20 3.59 7.50 -31.69
C GLU A 20 4.45 6.54 -32.53
N LEU A 21 5.64 6.22 -32.02
CA LEU A 21 6.53 5.23 -32.60
C LEU A 21 5.96 3.83 -32.36
N GLU A 22 5.51 3.18 -33.43
CA GLU A 22 4.68 1.97 -33.44
C GLU A 22 5.36 0.76 -32.77
N ASP A 23 6.70 0.76 -32.74
CA ASP A 23 7.53 -0.34 -32.21
C ASP A 23 8.40 0.06 -31.01
N THR A 24 8.03 1.09 -30.24
CA THR A 24 8.84 1.51 -29.08
C THR A 24 8.83 0.42 -28.00
N PRO A 25 9.97 -0.23 -27.70
CA PRO A 25 9.99 -1.27 -26.70
C PRO A 25 9.82 -0.66 -25.31
N VAL A 26 8.94 -1.24 -24.50
CA VAL A 26 8.79 -0.83 -23.10
C VAL A 26 10.14 -0.99 -22.37
N PRO A 27 10.65 0.06 -21.69
CA PRO A 27 11.92 -0.01 -20.99
C PRO A 27 11.97 -1.15 -19.97
N LEU A 28 13.12 -1.83 -19.88
CA LEU A 28 13.29 -2.99 -19.01
C LEU A 28 13.01 -2.67 -17.54
N PHE A 29 13.43 -1.47 -17.07
CA PHE A 29 13.17 -1.04 -15.69
C PHE A 29 11.68 -0.96 -15.38
N LEU A 30 10.86 -0.55 -16.36
CA LEU A 30 9.42 -0.41 -16.20
C LEU A 30 8.79 -1.80 -16.04
N LYS A 31 9.18 -2.76 -16.88
CA LYS A 31 8.76 -4.16 -16.78
C LYS A 31 9.08 -4.75 -15.41
N ILE A 32 10.31 -4.54 -14.92
CA ILE A 32 10.74 -5.00 -13.60
C ILE A 32 9.91 -4.33 -12.49
N MET A 33 9.67 -3.03 -12.59
CA MET A 33 8.91 -2.27 -11.60
C MET A 33 7.46 -2.77 -11.52
N TYR A 34 6.81 -3.05 -12.65
CA TYR A 34 5.46 -3.62 -12.67
C TYR A 34 5.39 -4.99 -11.98
N VAL A 35 6.37 -5.84 -12.22
CA VAL A 35 6.48 -7.13 -11.53
C VAL A 35 6.70 -6.94 -10.03
N PHE A 36 7.63 -6.06 -9.65
CA PHE A 36 7.95 -5.76 -8.26
C PHE A 36 6.74 -5.24 -7.47
N ILE A 37 6.01 -4.25 -8.01
CA ILE A 37 4.84 -3.68 -7.36
C ILE A 37 3.75 -4.73 -7.18
N THR A 38 3.57 -5.62 -8.15
CA THR A 38 2.60 -6.73 -8.04
C THR A 38 2.94 -7.63 -6.86
N PHE A 39 4.21 -8.01 -6.70
CA PHE A 39 4.63 -8.82 -5.55
C PHE A 39 4.49 -8.09 -4.22
N VAL A 40 4.82 -6.79 -4.17
CA VAL A 40 4.61 -5.97 -2.97
C VAL A 40 3.11 -5.89 -2.62
N GLY A 41 2.24 -5.71 -3.61
CA GLY A 41 0.79 -5.71 -3.43
C GLY A 41 0.27 -7.04 -2.89
N LEU A 42 0.76 -8.17 -3.39
CA LEU A 42 0.42 -9.49 -2.87
C LEU A 42 0.95 -9.72 -1.44
N ALA A 43 2.16 -9.26 -1.14
CA ALA A 43 2.72 -9.32 0.21
C ALA A 43 1.88 -8.48 1.19
N ALA A 44 1.53 -7.25 0.79
CA ALA A 44 0.67 -6.37 1.57
C ALA A 44 -0.72 -6.99 1.77
N LEU A 45 -1.30 -7.57 0.71
CA LEU A 45 -2.54 -8.31 0.83
C LEU A 45 -2.37 -9.42 1.87
N ALA A 46 -1.35 -10.27 1.78
CA ALA A 46 -1.14 -11.34 2.73
C ALA A 46 -0.98 -10.86 4.19
N THR A 47 -0.28 -9.74 4.42
CA THR A 47 -0.06 -9.21 5.78
C THR A 47 -1.26 -8.47 6.36
N PHE A 48 -2.09 -7.86 5.52
CA PHE A 48 -3.20 -6.99 5.94
C PHE A 48 -4.59 -7.56 5.63
N TRP A 49 -4.71 -8.71 4.94
CA TRP A 49 -5.98 -9.35 4.58
C TRP A 49 -6.86 -9.68 5.78
N ASN A 50 -6.23 -9.98 6.93
CA ASN A 50 -6.93 -10.15 8.19
C ASN A 50 -6.39 -9.11 9.18
N GLY A 51 -7.03 -7.94 9.24
CA GLY A 51 -6.65 -6.82 10.11
C GLY A 51 -6.52 -7.17 11.60
N SER A 52 -7.06 -8.32 12.06
CA SER A 52 -6.90 -8.83 13.43
C SER A 52 -5.69 -9.78 13.63
N ALA A 53 -5.07 -10.25 12.55
CA ALA A 53 -3.96 -11.19 12.56
C ALA A 53 -2.60 -10.54 12.22
N GLY A 54 -2.60 -9.30 11.73
CA GLY A 54 -1.39 -8.57 11.40
C GLY A 54 -0.54 -8.26 12.65
N TYR A 55 0.76 -8.56 12.59
CA TYR A 55 1.71 -8.27 13.67
C TYR A 55 1.80 -6.77 14.01
N PHE A 56 1.57 -5.91 13.02
CA PHE A 56 1.70 -4.46 13.15
C PHE A 56 0.62 -3.78 13.99
N ASP A 57 -0.60 -4.33 14.05
CA ASP A 57 -1.71 -3.66 14.75
C ASP A 57 -1.79 -4.07 16.23
N ARG A 58 -1.40 -5.31 16.56
CA ARG A 58 -1.54 -5.90 17.92
C ARG A 58 -0.88 -5.10 19.05
N GLY A 59 0.20 -4.38 18.78
CA GLY A 59 0.89 -3.56 19.79
C GLY A 59 0.06 -2.36 20.24
N TYR A 60 -0.54 -1.64 19.29
CA TYR A 60 -1.33 -0.43 19.57
C TYR A 60 -2.68 -0.73 20.22
N TRP A 61 -3.29 -1.89 19.94
CA TRP A 61 -4.54 -2.28 20.59
C TRP A 61 -4.44 -2.32 22.12
N LYS A 62 -3.29 -2.73 22.67
CA LYS A 62 -3.06 -2.74 24.13
C LYS A 62 -3.01 -1.31 24.70
N GLU A 63 -2.32 -0.42 24.01
CA GLU A 63 -2.20 0.99 24.40
C GLU A 63 -3.54 1.72 24.29
N LEU A 64 -4.30 1.46 23.22
CA LEU A 64 -5.64 1.99 23.03
C LEU A 64 -6.63 1.50 24.08
N GLN A 65 -6.56 0.23 24.49
CA GLN A 65 -7.40 -0.29 25.57
C GLN A 65 -7.11 0.40 26.92
N VAL A 66 -5.84 0.69 27.20
CA VAL A 66 -5.42 1.43 28.40
C VAL A 66 -5.90 2.88 28.30
N ALA A 67 -5.69 3.54 27.15
CA ALA A 67 -6.14 4.91 26.91
C ALA A 67 -7.67 5.04 26.89
N ALA A 68 -8.41 4.02 26.48
CA ALA A 68 -9.87 3.96 26.48
C ALA A 68 -10.43 3.55 27.85
N GLY A 69 -9.60 3.09 28.80
CA GLY A 69 -10.05 2.63 30.12
C GLY A 69 -10.91 1.37 30.03
N THR A 70 -10.72 0.56 28.98
CA THR A 70 -11.46 -0.68 28.76
C THR A 70 -10.66 -1.92 29.16
N THR A 71 -9.45 -1.74 29.71
CA THR A 71 -8.64 -2.83 30.25
C THR A 71 -9.28 -3.37 31.52
N ARG A 72 -9.70 -4.63 31.52
CA ARG A 72 -10.24 -5.34 32.68
C ARG A 72 -9.19 -6.25 33.31
N THR A 73 -9.13 -6.30 34.64
CA THR A 73 -8.41 -7.31 35.40
C THR A 73 -9.16 -8.65 35.35
N THR A 74 -8.49 -9.74 35.71
CA THR A 74 -9.09 -11.09 35.79
C THR A 74 -10.32 -11.13 36.71
N ASP A 75 -10.39 -10.20 37.66
CA ASP A 75 -11.45 -10.08 38.66
C ASP A 75 -12.59 -9.13 38.21
N GLY A 76 -12.52 -8.60 36.98
CA GLY A 76 -13.56 -7.78 36.36
C GLY A 76 -13.46 -6.27 36.62
N GLU A 77 -12.47 -5.83 37.41
CA GLU A 77 -12.24 -4.40 37.70
C GLU A 77 -11.49 -3.71 36.55
N LEU A 78 -11.76 -2.43 36.32
CA LEU A 78 -11.05 -1.63 35.31
C LEU A 78 -9.67 -1.22 35.84
N VAL A 79 -8.63 -1.40 35.04
CA VAL A 79 -7.28 -0.92 35.39
C VAL A 79 -7.29 0.61 35.32
N PRO A 80 -6.92 1.32 36.40
CA PRO A 80 -6.90 2.78 36.41
C PRO A 80 -5.86 3.30 35.42
N ARG A 81 -6.22 4.34 34.66
CA ARG A 81 -5.32 4.97 33.69
C ARG A 81 -4.17 5.66 34.43
N PRO A 82 -2.91 5.53 33.97
CA PRO A 82 -1.80 6.26 34.56
C PRO A 82 -2.05 7.77 34.46
N GLY A 83 -2.05 8.46 35.59
CA GLY A 83 -2.31 9.91 35.68
C GLY A 83 -3.74 10.30 36.09
N HIS A 84 -4.69 9.36 36.16
CA HIS A 84 -6.01 9.60 36.75
C HIS A 84 -6.08 8.90 38.12
N TYR A 85 -5.47 9.53 39.13
CA TYR A 85 -5.70 9.13 40.51
C TYR A 85 -7.09 9.64 40.91
N SER A 86 -7.96 8.72 41.36
CA SER A 86 -9.18 9.11 42.05
C SER A 86 -8.77 9.83 43.32
N GLU A 87 -8.89 11.16 43.35
CA GLU A 87 -8.93 11.89 44.61
C GLU A 87 -10.14 11.36 45.39
N LYS A 88 -9.85 10.63 46.46
CA LYS A 88 -10.84 10.24 47.48
C LYS A 88 -11.04 11.39 48.45
#